data_AF-A0A0D4CN98-F1
#
_entry.id   AF-A0A0D4CN98-F1
#
_cell.length_a   1.000
_cell.length_b   1.000
_cell.length_c   1.000
_cell.angle_alpha   90.00
_cell.angle_beta   90.00
_cell.angle_gamma   90.00
#
_symmetry.space_group_name_H-M   'P 1'
#
loop_
_entity.id
_entity.type
_entity.pdbx_description
1 polymer ?
#
loop_
_entity_poly.entity_id
_entity_poly.type
_entity_poly.pdbx_seq_one_letter_code
_entity_poly.pdbx_strand_id
1 'polypeptide(L)' 'MNIGMRIQELSRLEKLTNVMKHMEYVSHKMTEIEHNDELSIHEMADLERYANTLRLLSEAYSFLVETTDK' A
#
# COMPACT_ATOMS: atom_id res chain seq x y z
N MET A 1 -20.58 -2.33 -23.14
CA MET A 1 -19.25 -2.79 -22.66
C MET A 1 -19.11 -4.28 -22.92
N ASN A 2 -18.02 -4.73 -23.55
CA ASN A 2 -17.72 -6.15 -23.84
C ASN A 2 -17.23 -6.87 -22.56
N ILE A 3 -17.58 -8.16 -22.40
CA ILE A 3 -17.14 -9.05 -21.31
C ILE A 3 -15.62 -9.01 -21.07
N GLY A 4 -14.80 -8.94 -22.11
CA GLY A 4 -13.35 -8.83 -21.97
C GLY A 4 -12.91 -7.57 -21.22
N MET A 5 -13.55 -6.43 -21.47
CA MET A 5 -13.28 -5.19 -20.73
C MET A 5 -13.72 -5.29 -19.27
N ARG A 6 -14.86 -5.95 -18.99
CA ARG A 6 -15.33 -6.21 -17.61
C ARG A 6 -14.35 -7.07 -16.80
N ILE A 7 -13.78 -8.10 -17.41
CA ILE A 7 -12.80 -8.98 -16.74
C ILE A 7 -11.53 -8.20 -16.38
N GLN A 8 -11.07 -7.33 -17.30
CA GLN A 8 -9.90 -6.48 -17.05
C GLN A 8 -10.13 -5.48 -15.92
N GLU A 9 -11.29 -4.83 -15.88
CA GLU A 9 -11.69 -3.93 -14.79
C GLU A 9 -11.77 -4.65 -13.44
N LEU A 10 -12.36 -5.84 -13.37
CA LEU A 10 -12.44 -6.62 -12.13
C LEU A 10 -11.06 -7.03 -11.62
N SER A 11 -10.20 -7.54 -12.51
CA SER A 11 -8.80 -7.88 -12.17
C SER A 11 -8.02 -6.67 -11.65
N ARG A 12 -8.30 -5.49 -12.19
CA ARG A 12 -7.70 -4.22 -11.76
C ARG A 12 -8.21 -3.77 -10.39
N LEU A 13 -9.52 -3.83 -10.15
CA LEU A 13 -10.11 -3.50 -8.85
C LEU A 13 -9.57 -4.42 -7.74
N GLU A 14 -9.35 -5.69 -8.06
CA GLU A 14 -8.71 -6.65 -7.15
C GLU A 14 -7.28 -6.20 -6.78
N LYS A 15 -6.48 -5.79 -7.78
CA LYS A 15 -5.11 -5.27 -7.54
C LYS A 15 -5.13 -4.01 -6.67
N LEU A 16 -6.02 -3.06 -6.96
CA LEU A 16 -6.16 -1.83 -6.14
C LEU A 16 -6.53 -2.17 -4.69
N THR A 17 -7.51 -3.07 -4.51
CA THR A 17 -7.93 -3.54 -3.19
C THR A 17 -6.77 -4.18 -2.41
N ASN A 18 -5.95 -4.98 -3.09
CA ASN A 18 -4.80 -5.62 -2.45
C ASN A 18 -3.72 -4.60 -2.04
N VAL A 19 -3.43 -3.61 -2.88
CA VAL A 19 -2.47 -2.54 -2.53
C VAL A 19 -2.97 -1.74 -1.31
N MET A 20 -4.24 -1.35 -1.30
CA MET A 20 -4.85 -0.63 -0.16
C MET A 20 -4.75 -1.43 1.14
N LYS A 21 -5.07 -2.73 1.11
CA LYS A 21 -4.94 -3.61 2.29
C LYS A 21 -3.51 -3.68 2.81
N HIS A 22 -2.51 -3.72 1.92
CA HIS A 22 -1.11 -3.71 2.34
C HIS A 22 -0.69 -2.36 2.93
N MET A 23 -1.20 -1.24 2.40
CA MET A 23 -0.94 0.08 2.99
C MET A 23 -1.53 0.19 4.39
N GLU A 24 -2.77 -0.26 4.60
CA GLU A 24 -3.41 -0.31 5.93
C GLU A 24 -2.60 -1.15 6.91
N TYR A 25 -2.15 -2.34 6.50
CA TYR A 25 -1.32 -3.21 7.31
C TYR A 25 0.00 -2.54 7.73
N VAL A 26 0.73 -1.96 6.77
CA VAL A 26 2.01 -1.29 7.04
C VAL A 26 1.82 -0.08 7.95
N SER A 27 0.79 0.74 7.70
CA SER A 27 0.45 1.87 8.56
C SER A 27 0.15 1.42 9.99
N HIS A 28 -0.60 0.32 10.16
CA HIS A 28 -0.91 -0.22 11.48
C HIS A 28 0.36 -0.66 12.24
N LYS A 29 1.26 -1.39 11.56
CA LYS A 29 2.55 -1.81 12.15
C LYS A 29 3.42 -0.62 12.57
N MET A 30 3.40 0.47 11.81
CA MET A 30 4.12 1.70 12.19
C MET A 30 3.52 2.32 13.46
N THR A 31 2.18 2.46 13.53
CA THR A 31 1.50 2.98 14.72
C THR A 31 1.75 2.15 15.97
N GLU A 32 1.82 0.81 15.85
CA GLU A 32 2.15 -0.07 16.98
C GLU A 32 3.56 0.20 17.54
N ILE A 33 4.53 0.52 16.68
CA ILE A 33 5.90 0.83 17.09
C ILE A 33 5.98 2.26 17.65
N GLU A 34 5.40 3.24 16.96
CA GLU A 34 5.40 4.66 17.35
C GLU A 34 4.68 4.94 18.68
N HIS A 35 3.91 3.98 19.21
CA HIS A 35 3.25 4.11 20.51
C HIS A 35 4.21 4.07 21.71
N ASN A 36 5.49 3.72 21.49
CA ASN A 36 6.52 3.69 22.52
C ASN A 36 7.29 5.02 22.58
N ASP A 37 7.41 5.62 23.77
CA ASP A 37 8.14 6.89 23.99
C ASP A 37 9.65 6.76 23.74
N GLU A 38 10.21 5.55 23.87
CA GLU A 38 11.59 5.22 23.54
C GLU A 38 11.65 4.01 22.61
N LEU A 39 12.23 4.21 21.42
CA LEU A 39 12.40 3.17 20.42
C LEU A 39 13.79 2.56 20.48
N SER A 40 13.87 1.23 20.42
CA SER A 40 15.12 0.54 20.16
C SER A 40 15.64 0.80 18.74
N ILE A 41 16.93 0.59 18.51
CA ILE A 41 17.54 0.70 17.16
C ILE A 41 16.84 -0.25 16.17
N HIS A 42 16.38 -1.42 16.62
CA HIS A 42 15.65 -2.37 15.77
C HIS A 42 14.28 -1.83 15.38
N GLU A 43 13.55 -1.22 16.31
CA GLU A 43 12.26 -0.58 16.04
C GLU A 43 12.40 0.63 15.10
N MET A 44 13.44 1.45 15.28
CA MET A 44 13.75 2.54 14.35
C MET A 44 14.05 2.03 12.94
N ALA A 45 14.81 0.94 12.82
CA ALA A 45 15.11 0.31 11.54
C ALA A 45 13.85 -0.31 10.90
N ASP A 46 12.95 -0.89 11.69
CA ASP A 46 11.66 -1.38 11.21
C ASP A 46 10.77 -0.24 10.72
N LEU A 47 10.72 0.91 11.42
CA LEU A 47 9.99 2.10 10.98
C LEU A 47 10.52 2.65 9.65
N GLU A 48 11.84 2.74 9.48
CA GLU A 48 12.43 3.18 8.22
C GLU A 48 12.06 2.22 7.07
N ARG A 49 12.08 0.92 7.34
CA ARG A 49 11.71 -0.11 6.37
C ARG A 49 10.22 -0.04 6.01
N TYR A 50 9.35 0.19 6.99
CA TYR A 50 7.91 0.36 6.78
C TYR A 50 7.58 1.66 6.04
N ALA A 51 8.22 2.77 6.37
CA ALA A 51 8.07 4.03 5.65
C ALA A 51 8.44 3.89 4.17
N ASN A 52 9.56 3.22 3.86
CA ASN A 52 9.94 2.95 2.48
C ASN A 52 8.94 2.02 1.77
N THR A 53 8.41 1.01 2.48
CA THR A 53 7.39 0.11 1.94
C THR A 53 6.11 0.87 1.62
N LEU A 54 5.67 1.77 2.51
CA LEU A 54 4.47 2.58 2.33
C LEU A 54 4.61 3.53 1.12
N ARG A 55 5.79 4.13 0.94
CA ARG A 55 6.11 4.94 -0.25
C ARG A 55 5.94 4.13 -1.53
N LEU A 56 6.54 2.93 -1.60
CA LEU A 56 6.45 2.06 -2.78
C LEU A 56 5.02 1.61 -3.08
N LEU A 57 4.24 1.30 -2.04
CA LEU A 57 2.82 0.94 -2.19
C LEU A 57 1.99 2.14 -2.69
N SER A 58 2.27 3.35 -2.19
CA SER A 58 1.62 4.56 -2.67
C SER A 58 1.95 4.84 -4.13
N GLU A 59 3.19 4.64 -4.57
CA GLU A 59 3.60 4.78 -5.97
C GLU A 59 2.88 3.77 -6.87
N ALA A 60 2.79 2.51 -6.43
CA ALA A 60 2.06 1.46 -7.13
C ALA A 60 0.55 1.77 -7.23
N TYR A 61 -0.04 2.31 -6.16
CA TYR A 61 -1.44 2.76 -6.16
C TYR A 61 -1.66 3.89 -7.17
N SER A 62 -0.84 4.95 -7.13
CA SER A 62 -0.94 6.07 -8.07
C SER A 62 -0.83 5.60 -9.52
N PHE A 63 0.12 4.71 -9.83
CA PHE A 63 0.25 4.13 -11.18
C PHE A 63 -1.00 3.33 -11.60
N LEU A 64 -1.56 2.53 -10.71
CA LEU A 64 -2.78 1.77 -10.94
C LEU A 64 -4.04 2.64 -11.01
N VAL A 65 -4.02 3.89 -10.53
CA VAL A 65 -5.12 4.84 -10.65
C VAL A 65 -4.96 5.71 -11.90
N GLU A 66 -3.78 6.24 -12.18
CA GLU A 66 -3.53 7.12 -13.35
C GLU A 66 -3.73 6.42 -14.70
N THR A 67 -3.51 5.10 -14.74
CA THR A 67 -3.84 4.28 -15.91
C THR A 67 -5.36 4.08 -16.10
N THR A 68 -6.22 4.75 -15.30
CA THR A 68 -7.70 4.69 -15.38
C THR A 68 -8.26 5.87 -16.16
N ASP A 69 -7.57 7.02 -16.14
CA ASP A 69 -8.01 8.27 -16.78
C ASP A 69 -7.52 8.41 -18.23
N LYS A 70 -6.86 7.38 -18.78
CA LYS A 70 -6.38 7.30 -20.17
C LYS A 70 -7.01 6.10 -20.87
#